data_AF-A0A813E406-F1
#
_entry.id   AF-A0A813E406-F1
#
_cell.length_a   1.000
_cell.length_b   1.000
_cell.length_c   1.000
_cell.angle_alpha   90.00
_cell.angle_beta   90.00
_cell.angle_gamma   90.00
#
_symmetry.space_group_name_H-M   'P 1'
#
loop_
_entity.id
_entity.type
_entity.pdbx_description
1 polymer ?
#
loop_
_entity_poly.entity_id
_entity_poly.type
_entity_poly.pdbx_seq_one_letter_code
_entity_poly.pdbx_strand_id
1 'polypeptide(L)'
;MAPKSASSQVRLTSPRPTQLTQWERLEAFRKEGILCDLCVKSSDGKEFRVHAVVLALASEKLRKQLEQAGNGGASRELAAGIPGDALAAVLDFVYSGEARVDARMVPEVARMARRWELTVLQETLVSSLSGEDGTLTPEVVAGLFALGEPFGEQLGCRGEGLCAGQFFCLRSD
;
A
#
# COMPACT_ATOMS: atom_id res chain seq x y z
N MET A 1 -35.81 34.15 41.45
CA MET A 1 -34.53 33.45 41.19
C MET A 1 -34.85 31.99 40.91
N ALA A 2 -34.62 31.52 39.67
CA ALA A 2 -34.99 30.17 39.21
C ALA A 2 -33.90 29.14 39.57
N PRO A 3 -34.26 27.87 39.84
CA PRO A 3 -33.28 26.82 40.12
C PRO A 3 -32.54 26.42 38.83
N LYS A 4 -31.21 26.35 38.90
CA LYS A 4 -30.37 25.84 37.81
C LYS A 4 -30.60 24.33 37.68
N SER A 5 -31.23 23.93 36.59
CA SER A 5 -31.37 22.53 36.16
C SER A 5 -29.98 21.88 36.03
N ALA A 6 -29.71 20.87 36.86
CA ALA A 6 -28.51 20.06 36.74
C ALA A 6 -28.71 19.08 35.58
N SER A 7 -27.89 19.22 34.53
CA SER A 7 -27.85 18.30 33.40
C SER A 7 -27.48 16.90 33.90
N SER A 8 -28.47 15.99 33.98
CA SER A 8 -28.28 14.59 34.33
C SER A 8 -27.77 13.82 33.12
N GLN A 9 -26.48 13.90 32.82
CA GLN A 9 -25.86 13.08 31.78
C GLN A 9 -25.19 11.86 32.39
N VAL A 10 -25.54 10.68 31.84
CA VAL A 10 -24.90 9.40 32.15
C VAL A 10 -23.84 9.13 31.08
N ARG A 11 -22.57 9.06 31.49
CA ARG A 11 -21.47 8.68 30.62
C ARG A 11 -21.42 7.16 30.51
N LEU A 12 -21.76 6.63 29.33
CA LEU A 12 -21.59 5.22 29.00
C LEU A 12 -20.15 5.01 28.48
N THR A 13 -19.34 4.22 29.19
CA THR A 13 -18.00 3.82 28.75
C THR A 13 -18.00 2.34 28.42
N SER A 14 -17.75 1.98 27.17
CA SER A 14 -17.40 0.61 26.78
C SER A 14 -15.89 0.54 26.55
N PRO A 15 -15.18 -0.50 27.02
CA PRO A 15 -13.93 -0.87 26.36
C PRO A 15 -14.30 -1.16 24.91
N ARG A 16 -13.72 -0.42 23.97
CA ARG A 16 -14.16 -0.31 22.57
C ARG A 16 -14.68 -1.66 22.02
N PRO A 17 -15.88 -1.73 21.43
CA PRO A 17 -16.38 -2.99 20.87
C PRO A 17 -15.41 -3.45 19.76
N THR A 18 -14.71 -4.55 20.04
CA THR A 18 -13.83 -5.34 19.16
C THR A 18 -13.41 -4.69 17.84
N GLN A 19 -12.54 -3.67 17.90
CA GLN A 19 -11.97 -3.00 16.71
C GLN A 19 -11.28 -3.97 15.75
N LEU A 20 -10.71 -5.08 16.24
CA LEU A 20 -10.08 -6.11 15.40
C LEU A 20 -11.07 -6.74 14.41
N THR A 21 -12.31 -7.00 14.82
CA THR A 21 -13.35 -7.56 13.93
C THR A 21 -13.83 -6.58 12.85
N GLN A 22 -13.50 -5.30 12.97
CA GLN A 22 -13.96 -4.26 12.03
C GLN A 22 -13.05 -4.16 10.81
N TRP A 23 -11.74 -4.32 10.98
CA TRP A 23 -10.78 -4.22 9.87
C TRP A 23 -10.90 -5.42 8.91
N GLU A 24 -11.07 -6.63 9.45
CA GLU A 24 -11.35 -7.84 8.66
C GLU A 24 -12.62 -7.71 7.80
N ARG A 25 -13.64 -6.99 8.31
CA ARG A 25 -14.88 -6.72 7.57
C ARG A 25 -14.72 -5.69 6.47
N LEU A 26 -13.83 -4.72 6.62
CA LEU A 26 -13.58 -3.69 5.59
C LEU A 26 -13.04 -4.30 4.30
N GLU A 27 -12.24 -5.35 4.39
CA GLU A 27 -11.75 -6.08 3.23
C GLU A 27 -12.89 -6.80 2.48
N ALA A 28 -13.83 -7.42 3.21
CA ALA A 28 -15.03 -8.00 2.61
C ALA A 28 -15.89 -6.93 1.94
N PHE A 29 -16.13 -5.80 2.61
CA PHE A 29 -16.89 -4.68 2.04
C PHE A 29 -16.24 -4.13 0.77
N ARG A 30 -14.91 -4.03 0.73
CA ARG A 30 -14.17 -3.63 -0.46
C ARG A 30 -14.42 -4.60 -1.62
N LYS A 31 -14.28 -5.91 -1.39
CA LYS A 31 -14.50 -6.94 -2.43
C LYS A 31 -15.94 -6.97 -2.94
N GLU A 32 -16.90 -6.67 -2.08
CA GLU A 32 -18.34 -6.59 -2.42
C GLU A 32 -18.74 -5.20 -2.96
N GLY A 33 -17.83 -4.22 -2.96
CA GLY A 33 -18.11 -2.84 -3.39
C GLY A 33 -19.04 -2.05 -2.45
N ILE A 34 -19.27 -2.54 -1.24
CA ILE A 34 -20.11 -1.91 -0.22
C ILE A 34 -19.41 -0.65 0.29
N LEU A 35 -20.14 0.48 0.34
CA LEU A 35 -19.66 1.78 0.85
C LEU A 35 -18.38 2.33 0.19
N CYS A 36 -17.96 1.77 -0.95
CA CYS A 36 -16.81 2.27 -1.69
C CYS A 36 -17.16 3.59 -2.40
N ASP A 37 -16.38 4.63 -2.12
CA ASP A 37 -16.57 6.02 -2.57
C ASP A 37 -15.44 6.50 -3.51
N LEU A 38 -14.44 5.66 -3.78
CA LEU A 38 -13.32 5.91 -4.67
C LEU A 38 -13.14 4.75 -5.66
N CYS A 39 -12.80 5.08 -6.90
CA CYS A 39 -12.42 4.12 -7.94
C CYS A 39 -10.95 4.32 -8.32
N VAL A 40 -10.11 3.30 -8.13
CA VAL A 40 -8.71 3.31 -8.57
C VAL A 40 -8.58 2.55 -9.88
N LYS A 41 -8.05 3.18 -10.92
CA LYS A 41 -7.87 2.58 -12.25
C LYS A 41 -6.43 2.16 -12.47
N SER A 42 -6.20 0.91 -12.83
CA SER A 42 -4.87 0.41 -13.22
C SER A 42 -4.47 0.85 -14.63
N SER A 43 -3.21 0.64 -15.01
CA SER A 43 -2.71 0.99 -16.35
C SER A 43 -3.27 0.09 -17.46
N ASP A 44 -3.67 -1.14 -17.11
CA ASP A 44 -4.32 -2.11 -17.99
C ASP A 44 -5.86 -1.97 -17.98
N GLY A 45 -6.40 -0.90 -17.40
CA GLY A 45 -7.82 -0.55 -17.48
C GLY A 45 -8.73 -1.30 -16.50
N LYS A 46 -8.19 -2.07 -15.55
CA LYS A 46 -8.99 -2.66 -14.46
C LYS A 46 -9.38 -1.58 -13.45
N GLU A 47 -10.59 -1.71 -12.90
CA GLU A 47 -11.16 -0.76 -11.95
C GLU A 47 -11.32 -1.40 -10.57
N PHE A 48 -10.89 -0.69 -9.53
CA PHE A 48 -10.94 -1.14 -8.14
C PHE A 48 -11.74 -0.17 -7.30
N ARG A 49 -12.92 -0.61 -6.83
CA ARG A 49 -13.74 0.13 -5.87
C ARG A 49 -13.11 0.01 -4.49
N VAL A 50 -12.86 1.15 -3.85
CA VAL A 50 -12.23 1.23 -2.53
C VAL A 50 -12.84 2.34 -1.69
N HIS A 51 -12.58 2.29 -0.38
CA HIS A 51 -12.90 3.35 0.56
C HIS A 51 -11.77 4.38 0.62
N ALA A 52 -12.07 5.63 0.28
CA ALA A 52 -11.13 6.76 0.34
C ALA A 52 -10.55 6.93 1.75
N VAL A 53 -11.36 6.73 2.79
CA VAL A 53 -10.93 6.83 4.18
C VAL A 53 -9.82 5.82 4.53
N VAL A 54 -9.90 4.60 4.01
CA VAL A 54 -8.88 3.56 4.27
C VAL A 54 -7.56 3.95 3.61
N LEU A 55 -7.59 4.45 2.37
CA LEU A 55 -6.38 4.95 1.70
C LEU A 55 -5.79 6.18 2.40
N ALA A 56 -6.64 7.10 2.88
CA ALA A 56 -6.20 8.28 3.62
C ALA A 56 -5.57 7.93 4.97
N LEU A 57 -6.03 6.87 5.63
CA LEU A 57 -5.42 6.35 6.86
C LEU A 57 -4.07 5.66 6.59
N ALA A 58 -3.95 4.98 5.45
CA ALA A 58 -2.72 4.28 5.07
C ALA A 58 -1.60 5.23 4.62
N SER A 59 -1.94 6.43 4.13
CA SER A 59 -0.97 7.41 3.67
C SER A 59 -1.48 8.84 3.77
N GLU A 60 -0.68 9.68 4.44
CA GLU A 60 -0.90 11.12 4.51
C GLU A 60 -0.89 11.80 3.14
N LYS A 61 -0.10 11.29 2.19
CA LYS A 61 -0.09 11.79 0.82
C LYS A 61 -1.39 11.48 0.09
N LEU A 62 -1.88 10.25 0.22
CA LEU A 62 -3.17 9.88 -0.35
C LEU A 62 -4.29 10.70 0.28
N ARG A 63 -4.26 10.95 1.59
CA ARG A 63 -5.19 11.86 2.27
C ARG A 63 -5.22 13.23 1.61
N LYS A 64 -4.05 13.88 1.46
CA LYS A 64 -3.94 15.20 0.81
C LYS A 64 -4.42 15.18 -0.65
N GLN A 65 -4.06 14.17 -1.42
CA GLN A 65 -4.51 14.02 -2.81
C GLN A 65 -6.03 13.88 -2.90
N LEU A 66 -6.64 13.09 -2.01
CA LEU A 66 -8.08 12.87 -1.96
C LEU A 66 -8.85 14.10 -1.47
N GLU A 67 -8.30 14.85 -0.51
CA GLU A 67 -8.85 16.13 -0.05
C GLU A 67 -8.84 17.16 -1.20
N GLN A 68 -7.75 17.25 -1.96
CA GLN A 68 -7.64 18.14 -3.13
C GLN A 68 -8.60 17.75 -4.26
N ALA A 69 -8.80 16.45 -4.48
CA ALA A 69 -9.77 15.94 -5.46
C ALA A 69 -11.23 16.14 -5.02
N GLY A 70 -11.48 16.56 -3.78
CA GLY A 70 -12.74 16.35 -3.09
C GLY A 70 -13.82 17.41 -3.20
N ASN A 71 -13.63 18.47 -3.98
CA ASN A 71 -14.55 19.61 -4.05
C ASN A 71 -15.77 19.43 -4.99
N GLY A 72 -16.02 18.25 -5.55
CA GLY A 72 -17.20 17.98 -6.37
C GLY A 72 -17.79 16.60 -6.07
N GLY A 73 -19.06 16.54 -5.67
CA GLY A 73 -19.76 15.33 -5.19
C GLY A 73 -19.97 14.19 -6.20
N ALA A 74 -19.08 14.02 -7.16
CA ALA A 74 -19.04 12.87 -8.07
C ALA A 74 -18.14 11.75 -7.51
N SER A 75 -18.39 10.51 -7.95
CA SER A 75 -17.52 9.35 -7.70
C SER A 75 -16.07 9.71 -8.03
N ARG A 76 -15.17 9.66 -7.04
CA ARG A 76 -13.77 10.06 -7.23
C ARG A 76 -13.03 8.97 -8.00
N GLU A 77 -12.12 9.38 -8.89
CA GLU A 77 -11.25 8.47 -9.64
C GLU A 77 -9.78 8.78 -9.36
N LEU A 78 -8.96 7.73 -9.22
CA LEU A 78 -7.51 7.83 -9.06
C LEU A 78 -6.81 6.91 -10.05
N ALA A 79 -5.90 7.45 -10.85
CA ALA A 79 -5.08 6.64 -11.75
C ALA A 79 -3.88 6.05 -11.01
N ALA A 80 -3.78 4.72 -10.97
CA ALA A 80 -2.68 3.99 -10.38
C ALA A 80 -1.48 3.85 -11.34
N GLY A 81 -1.65 3.81 -12.66
CA GLY A 81 -0.51 3.73 -13.57
C GLY A 81 0.44 2.54 -13.36
N ILE A 82 -0.05 1.47 -12.72
CA ILE A 82 0.62 0.16 -12.60
C ILE A 82 -0.37 -0.93 -13.05
N PRO A 83 0.10 -2.12 -13.43
CA PRO A 83 -0.78 -3.23 -13.81
C PRO A 83 -1.74 -3.62 -12.68
N GLY A 84 -2.95 -4.05 -13.04
CA GLY A 84 -4.01 -4.31 -12.07
C GLY A 84 -3.67 -5.38 -11.04
N ASP A 85 -2.85 -6.37 -11.40
CA ASP A 85 -2.45 -7.43 -10.46
C ASP A 85 -1.52 -6.90 -9.36
N ALA A 86 -0.61 -5.98 -9.69
CA ALA A 86 0.21 -5.30 -8.69
C ALA A 86 -0.63 -4.32 -7.84
N LEU A 87 -1.59 -3.63 -8.45
CA LEU A 87 -2.50 -2.76 -7.71
C LEU A 87 -3.36 -3.56 -6.73
N ALA A 88 -3.87 -4.72 -7.14
CA ALA A 88 -4.62 -5.62 -6.27
C ALA A 88 -3.79 -6.00 -5.04
N ALA A 89 -2.54 -6.40 -5.23
CA ALA A 89 -1.65 -6.76 -4.13
C ALA A 89 -1.38 -5.58 -3.17
N VAL A 90 -1.19 -4.36 -3.69
CA VAL A 90 -1.04 -3.15 -2.85
C VAL A 90 -2.30 -2.89 -2.04
N LEU A 91 -3.48 -3.03 -2.64
CA LEU A 91 -4.75 -2.82 -1.95
C LEU A 91 -5.02 -3.91 -0.90
N ASP A 92 -4.71 -5.16 -1.21
CA ASP A 92 -4.82 -6.28 -0.25
C ASP A 92 -3.94 -6.01 0.98
N PHE A 93 -2.71 -5.51 0.78
CA PHE A 93 -1.84 -5.11 1.88
C PHE A 93 -2.42 -3.98 2.72
N VAL A 94 -2.97 -2.94 2.07
CA VAL A 94 -3.55 -1.79 2.78
C VAL A 94 -4.75 -2.21 3.65
N TYR A 95 -5.54 -3.18 3.20
CA TYR A 95 -6.74 -3.62 3.90
C TYR A 95 -6.51 -4.76 4.90
N SER A 96 -5.53 -5.63 4.67
CA SER A 96 -5.31 -6.81 5.52
C SER A 96 -3.98 -6.81 6.28
N GLY A 97 -3.03 -5.97 5.85
CA GLY A 97 -1.63 -6.03 6.29
C GLY A 97 -0.82 -7.12 5.59
N GLU A 98 -1.43 -7.91 4.70
CA GLU A 98 -0.80 -9.02 3.99
C GLU A 98 -1.00 -8.91 2.48
N ALA A 99 0.01 -9.30 1.70
CA ALA A 99 -0.11 -9.41 0.26
C ALA A 99 0.78 -10.53 -0.29
N ARG A 100 0.26 -11.23 -1.30
CA ARG A 100 1.05 -12.22 -2.07
C ARG A 100 1.43 -11.59 -3.39
N VAL A 101 2.72 -11.41 -3.61
CA VAL A 101 3.27 -10.74 -4.78
C VAL A 101 4.17 -11.71 -5.52
N ASP A 102 3.91 -11.92 -6.81
CA ASP A 102 4.84 -12.63 -7.69
C ASP A 102 6.13 -11.81 -7.85
N ALA A 103 7.29 -12.47 -7.86
CA ALA A 103 8.60 -11.82 -7.98
C ALA A 103 8.64 -10.81 -9.13
N ARG A 104 8.02 -11.12 -10.29
CA ARG A 104 7.99 -10.23 -11.46
C ARG A 104 7.27 -8.90 -11.22
N MET A 105 6.37 -8.87 -10.24
CA MET A 105 5.55 -7.70 -9.90
C MET A 105 6.13 -6.87 -8.75
N VAL A 106 7.13 -7.39 -8.03
CA VAL A 106 7.78 -6.69 -6.91
C VAL A 106 8.24 -5.27 -7.28
N PRO A 107 8.87 -5.03 -8.45
CA PRO A 107 9.27 -3.67 -8.83
C PRO A 107 8.09 -2.70 -8.97
N GLU A 108 6.96 -3.16 -9.52
CA GLU A 108 5.74 -2.34 -9.66
C GLU A 108 5.09 -2.04 -8.31
N VAL A 109 5.04 -3.03 -7.42
CA VAL A 109 4.55 -2.86 -6.05
C VAL A 109 5.44 -1.89 -5.28
N ALA A 110 6.77 -2.00 -5.39
CA ALA A 110 7.72 -1.09 -4.75
C ALA A 110 7.61 0.34 -5.29
N ARG A 111 7.49 0.52 -6.61
CA ARG A 111 7.21 1.82 -7.25
C ARG A 111 5.96 2.46 -6.68
N MET A 112 4.89 1.69 -6.55
CA MET A 112 3.63 2.16 -6.00
C MET A 112 3.76 2.52 -4.52
N ALA A 113 4.35 1.64 -3.72
CA ALA A 113 4.56 1.86 -2.29
C ALA A 113 5.32 3.17 -2.03
N ARG A 114 6.36 3.45 -2.81
CA ARG A 114 7.10 4.72 -2.75
C ARG A 114 6.24 5.90 -3.20
N ARG A 115 5.56 5.79 -4.35
CA ARG A 115 4.77 6.89 -4.91
C ARG A 115 3.59 7.30 -4.01
N TRP A 116 2.93 6.31 -3.41
CA TRP A 116 1.86 6.50 -2.44
C TRP A 116 2.36 6.69 -1.00
N GLU A 117 3.67 6.67 -0.76
CA GLU A 117 4.27 6.84 0.57
C GLU A 117 3.73 5.85 1.61
N LEU A 118 3.53 4.59 1.17
CA LEU A 118 3.16 3.47 2.03
C LEU A 118 4.41 2.93 2.74
N THR A 119 4.89 3.63 3.77
CA THR A 119 6.15 3.32 4.46
C THR A 119 6.20 1.88 4.98
N VAL A 120 5.12 1.41 5.61
CA VAL A 120 5.03 0.05 6.16
C VAL A 120 5.20 -1.02 5.06
N LEU A 121 4.64 -0.78 3.87
CA LEU A 121 4.81 -1.70 2.73
C LEU A 121 6.25 -1.67 2.20
N GLN A 122 6.89 -0.51 2.16
CA GLN A 122 8.31 -0.39 1.76
C GLN A 122 9.21 -1.17 2.72
N GLU A 123 9.05 -0.98 4.03
CA GLU A 123 9.78 -1.70 5.06
C GLU A 123 9.53 -3.21 5.01
N THR A 124 8.28 -3.63 4.80
CA THR A 124 7.92 -5.05 4.69
C THR A 124 8.55 -5.71 3.46
N LEU A 125 8.57 -5.01 2.32
CA LEU A 125 9.23 -5.49 1.10
C LEU A 125 10.73 -5.67 1.34
N VAL A 126 11.37 -4.67 1.93
CA VAL A 126 12.79 -4.71 2.33
C VAL A 126 13.09 -5.91 3.22
N SER A 127 12.31 -6.11 4.29
CA SER A 127 12.54 -7.19 5.25
C SER A 127 12.34 -8.56 4.60
N SER A 128 11.31 -8.71 3.77
CA SER A 128 11.01 -9.96 3.07
C SER A 128 12.11 -10.34 2.08
N LEU A 129 12.70 -9.34 1.41
CA LEU A 129 13.82 -9.52 0.48
C LEU A 129 15.16 -9.73 1.21
N SER A 130 15.24 -9.35 2.49
CA SER A 130 16.43 -9.54 3.35
C SER A 130 16.45 -10.90 4.07
N GLY A 131 15.33 -11.64 4.05
CA GLY A 131 15.23 -12.99 4.63
C GLY A 131 16.08 -14.04 3.90
N GLU A 132 16.32 -15.17 4.58
CA GLU A 132 17.04 -16.34 4.03
C GLU A 132 16.26 -17.06 2.92
N ASP A 133 14.92 -16.95 2.95
CA ASP A 133 14.01 -17.55 1.95
C ASP A 133 13.67 -16.61 0.78
N GLY A 134 14.24 -15.41 0.74
CA GLY A 134 13.92 -14.41 -0.28
C GLY A 134 14.40 -14.84 -1.68
N THR A 135 13.47 -15.14 -2.59
CA THR A 135 13.73 -15.32 -4.03
C THR A 135 14.16 -13.99 -4.67
N LEU A 136 15.39 -13.57 -4.41
CA LEU A 136 16.03 -12.43 -5.08
C LEU A 136 16.40 -12.85 -6.50
N THR A 137 15.47 -12.73 -7.44
CA THR A 137 15.85 -12.84 -8.86
C THR A 137 16.65 -11.59 -9.26
N PRO A 138 17.60 -11.71 -10.21
CA PRO A 138 18.34 -10.56 -10.71
C PRO A 138 17.44 -9.43 -11.22
N GLU A 139 16.27 -9.74 -11.77
CA GLU A 139 15.32 -8.71 -12.22
C GLU A 139 14.71 -7.93 -11.06
N VAL A 140 14.40 -8.59 -9.93
CA VAL A 140 13.88 -7.93 -8.72
C VAL A 140 14.94 -7.00 -8.14
N VAL A 141 16.19 -7.46 -8.06
CA VAL A 141 17.32 -6.66 -7.55
C VAL A 141 17.58 -5.46 -8.45
N ALA A 142 17.67 -5.66 -9.77
CA ALA A 142 17.88 -4.55 -10.72
C ALA A 142 16.71 -3.56 -10.71
N GLY A 143 15.47 -4.07 -10.65
CA GLY A 143 14.26 -3.27 -10.60
C GLY A 143 14.18 -2.39 -9.35
N LEU A 144 14.57 -2.91 -8.19
CA LEU A 144 14.60 -2.18 -6.93
C LEU A 144 15.80 -1.23 -6.81
N PHE A 145 16.97 -1.65 -7.28
CA PHE A 145 18.16 -0.79 -7.33
C PHE A 145 17.92 0.46 -8.18
N ALA A 146 17.20 0.32 -9.30
CA ALA A 146 16.79 1.44 -10.14
C ALA A 146 15.81 2.42 -9.45
N LEU A 147 15.19 2.04 -8.32
CA LEU A 147 14.31 2.92 -7.54
C LEU A 147 15.07 3.77 -6.51
N GLY A 148 16.33 3.47 -6.24
CA GLY A 148 17.16 4.13 -5.23
C GLY A 148 16.72 3.82 -3.79
N GLU A 149 17.05 4.70 -2.86
CA GLU A 149 16.65 4.55 -1.45
C GLU A 149 15.12 4.50 -1.27
N PRO A 150 14.60 3.67 -0.34
CA PRO A 150 15.31 2.85 0.67
C PRO A 150 15.81 1.48 0.17
N PHE A 151 15.59 1.15 -1.10
CA PHE A 151 15.84 -0.20 -1.61
C PHE A 151 17.30 -0.41 -2.05
N GLY A 152 18.01 0.65 -2.45
CA GLY A 152 19.38 0.61 -2.95
C GLY A 152 20.42 0.18 -1.92
N GLU A 153 20.50 0.85 -0.78
CA GLU A 153 21.52 0.63 0.26
C GLU A 153 21.47 -0.79 0.85
N GLN A 154 20.26 -1.31 1.11
CA GLN A 154 20.06 -2.64 1.70
C GLN A 154 20.28 -3.78 0.69
N LEU A 155 19.94 -3.55 -0.58
CA LEU A 155 20.28 -4.49 -1.65
C LEU A 155 21.77 -4.41 -2.00
N GLY A 156 22.46 -3.30 -1.78
CA GLY A 156 23.90 -3.16 -2.01
C GLY A 156 24.71 -4.24 -1.29
N CYS A 157 24.42 -4.48 -0.01
CA CYS A 157 25.13 -5.48 0.79
C CYS A 157 24.88 -6.95 0.37
N ARG A 158 23.77 -7.27 -0.31
CA ARG A 158 23.43 -8.64 -0.75
C ARG A 158 23.59 -8.86 -2.26
N GLY A 159 23.33 -7.83 -3.05
CA GLY A 159 23.33 -7.82 -4.51
C GLY A 159 24.74 -7.81 -5.11
N GLU A 160 25.77 -7.44 -4.36
CA GLU A 160 27.17 -7.56 -4.79
C GLU A 160 27.54 -9.00 -5.19
N GLY A 161 26.92 -10.02 -4.56
CA GLY A 161 27.13 -11.43 -4.95
C GLY A 161 26.44 -11.85 -6.26
N LEU A 162 25.32 -11.21 -6.62
CA LEU A 162 24.55 -11.52 -7.84
C LEU A 162 25.00 -10.67 -9.04
N CYS A 163 25.30 -9.39 -8.82
CA CYS A 163 25.79 -8.47 -9.86
C CYS A 163 27.23 -8.80 -10.28
N ALA A 164 28.08 -9.31 -9.39
CA ALA A 164 29.45 -9.72 -9.74
C ALA A 164 29.49 -10.89 -10.73
N GLY A 165 28.48 -11.76 -10.76
CA GLY A 165 28.36 -12.85 -11.73
C GLY A 165 27.88 -12.41 -13.11
N GLN A 166 27.17 -11.28 -13.20
CA GLN A 166 26.55 -10.81 -14.45
C GLN A 166 27.32 -9.68 -15.14
N PHE A 167 28.09 -8.88 -14.38
CA PHE A 167 28.96 -7.85 -14.94
C PHE A 167 30.25 -8.39 -15.59
N PHE A 168 30.66 -9.64 -15.30
CA PHE A 168 31.85 -10.23 -15.92
C PHE A 168 31.64 -10.62 -17.40
N CYS A 169 30.38 -10.73 -17.86
CA CYS A 169 30.06 -11.05 -19.26
C CYS A 169 29.89 -9.82 -20.18
N LEU A 170 29.95 -8.59 -19.67
CA LEU A 170 29.79 -7.36 -20.49
C LEU A 170 31.10 -6.54 -20.60
N ARG A 171 32.24 -7.16 -20.31
CA ARG A 171 33.57 -6.53 -20.44
C ARG A 171 34.57 -7.41 -21.19
N SER A 172 34.10 -8.09 -22.24
CA SER A 172 34.96 -8.67 -23.27
C SER A 172 34.39 -8.27 -24.62
N ASP A 173 34.71 -7.04 -25.01
CA ASP A 173 35.14 -6.65 -26.36
C ASP A 173 35.90 -5.31 -26.26
#